data_AF-A0A7T4A1T2-F1
#
_entry.id   AF-A0A7T4A1T2-F1
#
_cell.length_a   1.000
_cell.length_b   1.000
_cell.length_c   1.000
_cell.angle_alpha   90.00
_cell.angle_beta   90.00
_cell.angle_gamma   90.00
#
_symmetry.space_group_name_H-M   'P 1'
#
loop_
_entity.id
_entity.type
_entity.pdbx_description
1 polymer ?
#
loop_
_entity_poly.entity_id
_entity_poly.type
_entity_poly.pdbx_seq_one_letter_code
_entity_poly.pdbx_strand_id
1 'polypeptide(L)'
;MEENARRREPDERKGLPAGGVFLIAFAPGIYAVYLIGLFVAGIVRSEITVRFDLSNSDVASLDLAGHSANLSGLTQVTLSTGDLATETMVFLIIAKLSLVLTLLGAAVALVPVVRAISAGNPFTPAALRALGVLNWVLMGGIITYFISTTLGTNLASRDLNIADEVGSSASIAQTYVIVGIVGVIELLRRSFVSGRKAQEELEGLV
;
A
#
# COMPACT_ATOMS: atom_id res chain seq x y z
N MET A 1 28.50 8.29 55.89
CA MET A 1 29.55 7.67 55.06
C MET A 1 29.09 6.26 54.80
N GLU A 2 28.78 5.78 53.61
CA GLU A 2 28.85 6.21 52.22
C GLU A 2 27.97 5.15 51.53
N GLU A 3 26.95 5.55 50.78
CA GLU A 3 27.06 5.52 49.33
C GLU A 3 27.25 4.09 48.78
N ASN A 4 26.14 3.47 48.36
CA ASN A 4 26.07 3.02 46.99
C ASN A 4 24.63 2.62 46.67
N ALA A 5 23.86 3.67 46.33
CA ALA A 5 22.75 3.57 45.41
C ALA A 5 23.20 2.72 44.22
N ARG A 6 22.67 1.50 44.11
CA ARG A 6 22.70 0.77 42.84
C ARG A 6 21.83 1.56 41.87
N ARG A 7 22.42 2.60 41.27
CA ARG A 7 22.01 3.17 40.00
C ARG A 7 22.00 2.01 39.02
N ARG A 8 20.83 1.41 38.84
CA ARG A 8 20.52 0.75 37.58
C ARG A 8 20.50 1.89 36.58
N GLU A 9 21.59 2.00 35.82
CA GLU A 9 21.61 2.83 34.62
C GLU A 9 20.33 2.52 33.83
N PRO A 10 19.53 3.53 33.46
CA PRO A 10 18.41 3.29 32.59
C PRO A 10 18.98 2.73 31.30
N ASP A 11 18.59 1.50 30.96
CA ASP A 11 18.85 0.87 29.68
C ASP A 11 18.71 1.93 28.59
N GLU A 12 19.85 2.31 28.02
CA GLU A 12 19.96 3.23 26.91
C GLU A 12 19.30 2.51 25.73
N ARG A 13 17.97 2.64 25.64
CA ARG A 13 17.17 2.10 24.55
C ARG A 13 17.77 2.69 23.29
N LYS A 14 18.59 1.89 22.59
CA LYS A 14 19.09 2.17 21.25
C LYS A 14 17.88 2.36 20.36
N GLY A 15 17.38 3.60 20.29
CA GLY A 15 16.42 4.01 19.30
C GLY A 15 17.01 3.67 17.93
N LEU A 16 16.15 3.29 16.98
CA LEU A 16 16.60 3.12 15.60
C LEU A 16 17.40 4.39 15.22
N PRO A 17 18.61 4.24 14.66
CA PRO A 17 19.39 5.40 14.23
C PRO A 17 18.50 6.26 13.34
N ALA A 18 18.56 7.58 13.50
CA ALA A 18 17.65 8.51 12.81
C ALA A 18 17.54 8.22 11.30
N GLY A 19 18.63 7.74 10.66
CA GLY A 19 18.64 7.28 9.27
C GLY A 19 17.71 6.10 8.96
N GLY A 20 17.58 5.11 9.87
CA GLY A 20 16.68 3.96 9.69
C GLY A 20 15.20 4.36 9.76
N VAL A 21 14.84 5.29 10.64
CA VAL A 21 13.46 5.80 10.74
C VAL A 21 13.09 6.64 9.52
N PHE A 22 14.05 7.40 8.98
CA PHE A 22 13.89 8.14 7.72
C PHE A 22 13.63 7.21 6.53
N LEU A 23 14.39 6.12 6.39
CA LEU A 23 14.19 5.16 5.30
C LEU A 23 12.79 4.54 5.31
N ILE A 24 12.23 4.24 6.48
CA ILE A 24 10.88 3.67 6.62
C ILE A 24 9.81 4.66 6.12
N ALA A 25 9.95 5.96 6.42
CA ALA A 25 9.02 6.99 5.96
C ALA A 25 9.07 7.21 4.43
N PHE A 26 10.25 7.06 3.83
CA PHE A 26 10.45 7.28 2.39
C PHE A 26 10.20 6.03 1.53
N ALA A 27 10.22 4.83 2.12
CA ALA A 27 10.01 3.58 1.38
C ALA A 27 8.71 3.57 0.54
N PRO A 28 7.54 4.03 1.02
CA PRO A 28 6.33 4.12 0.21
C PRO A 28 6.50 5.08 -0.97
N GLY A 29 7.18 6.21 -0.76
CA GLY A 29 7.44 7.21 -1.80
C GLY A 29 8.40 6.71 -2.88
N ILE A 30 9.48 6.02 -2.48
CA ILE A 30 10.41 5.38 -3.42
C ILE A 30 9.68 4.33 -4.25
N TYR A 31 8.86 3.51 -3.62
CA TYR A 31 8.06 2.52 -4.32
C TYR A 31 7.04 3.17 -5.28
N ALA A 32 6.42 4.29 -4.89
CA ALA A 32 5.56 5.07 -5.78
C ALA A 32 6.30 5.57 -7.03
N VAL A 33 7.51 6.11 -6.88
CA VAL A 33 8.34 6.56 -8.00
C VAL A 33 8.70 5.39 -8.93
N TYR A 34 9.04 4.24 -8.37
CA TYR A 34 9.27 3.02 -9.15
C TYR A 34 8.03 2.62 -9.96
N LEU A 35 6.85 2.62 -9.35
CA LEU A 35 5.58 2.30 -10.03
C LEU A 35 5.24 3.32 -11.14
N ILE A 36 5.51 4.61 -10.92
CA ILE A 36 5.37 5.64 -11.95
C ILE A 36 6.30 5.34 -13.13
N GLY A 37 7.55 4.97 -12.86
CA GLY A 37 8.50 4.58 -13.91
C GLY A 37 8.01 3.42 -14.77
N LEU A 38 7.48 2.37 -14.13
CA LEU A 38 6.86 1.24 -14.84
C LEU A 38 5.63 1.67 -15.65
N PHE A 39 4.79 2.53 -15.08
CA PHE A 39 3.58 3.01 -15.76
C PHE A 39 3.92 3.85 -17.00
N VAL A 40 4.83 4.80 -16.87
CA VAL A 40 5.29 5.64 -17.99
C VAL A 40 5.97 4.79 -19.06
N ALA A 41 6.81 3.84 -18.66
CA ALA A 41 7.45 2.92 -19.61
C ALA A 41 6.41 2.10 -20.39
N GLY A 42 5.33 1.65 -19.74
CA GLY A 42 4.21 0.97 -20.39
C GLY A 42 3.49 1.86 -21.39
N ILE A 43 3.14 3.10 -21.01
CA ILE A 43 2.51 4.07 -21.93
C ILE A 43 3.36 4.31 -23.18
N VAL A 44 4.67 4.51 -23.01
CA VAL A 44 5.60 4.72 -24.13
C VAL A 44 5.65 3.51 -25.08
N ARG A 45 5.48 2.29 -24.55
CA ARG A 45 5.43 1.05 -25.33
C ARG A 45 4.03 0.70 -25.82
N SER A 46 3.02 1.52 -25.53
CA SER A 46 1.61 1.19 -25.78
C SER A 46 1.21 -0.15 -25.13
N GLU A 47 1.71 -0.39 -23.93
CA GLU A 47 1.50 -1.61 -23.16
C GLU A 47 0.92 -1.29 -21.78
N ILE A 48 0.01 -2.14 -21.30
CA ILE A 48 -0.51 -2.07 -19.96
C ILE A 48 -0.47 -3.44 -19.29
N THR A 49 0.15 -3.49 -18.12
CA THR A 49 0.19 -4.71 -17.33
C THR A 49 -1.03 -4.84 -16.43
N VAL A 50 -1.74 -5.96 -16.55
CA VAL A 50 -2.95 -6.33 -15.83
C VAL A 50 -2.70 -7.65 -15.09
N ARG A 51 -3.36 -7.84 -13.94
CA ARG A 51 -3.30 -9.10 -13.20
C ARG A 51 -4.62 -9.84 -13.36
N PHE A 52 -4.56 -11.06 -13.87
CA PHE A 52 -5.70 -11.95 -13.97
C PHE A 52 -5.54 -13.07 -12.94
N ASP A 53 -6.65 -13.51 -12.35
CA ASP A 53 -6.69 -14.74 -11.56
C ASP A 53 -7.28 -15.83 -12.46
N LEU A 54 -6.42 -16.62 -13.09
CA LEU A 54 -6.83 -17.66 -14.04
C LEU A 54 -7.26 -18.90 -13.27
N SER A 55 -8.45 -19.43 -13.57
CA SER A 55 -9.00 -20.57 -12.84
C SER A 55 -8.11 -21.81 -12.99
N ASN A 56 -7.96 -22.61 -11.92
CA ASN A 56 -7.11 -23.81 -11.94
C ASN A 56 -7.70 -24.97 -12.76
N SER A 57 -8.98 -24.88 -13.16
CA SER A 57 -9.70 -25.95 -13.86
C SER A 57 -9.58 -25.88 -15.37
N ASP A 58 -9.40 -24.68 -15.92
CA ASP A 58 -9.19 -24.49 -17.34
C ASP A 58 -7.86 -23.80 -17.54
N VAL A 59 -6.94 -24.55 -18.13
CA VAL A 59 -5.68 -24.03 -18.64
C VAL A 59 -6.06 -23.00 -19.70
N ALA A 60 -6.11 -21.72 -19.32
CA ALA A 60 -6.31 -20.62 -20.24
C ALA A 60 -5.16 -20.65 -21.25
N SER A 61 -5.43 -21.16 -22.45
CA SER A 61 -4.46 -21.17 -23.53
C SER A 61 -4.43 -19.76 -24.12
N LEU A 62 -3.60 -18.90 -23.54
CA LEU A 62 -3.35 -17.59 -24.14
C LEU A 62 -2.51 -17.81 -25.39
N ASP A 63 -3.12 -17.67 -26.57
CA ASP A 63 -2.40 -17.72 -27.84
C ASP A 63 -1.63 -16.42 -28.04
N LEU A 64 -0.43 -16.37 -27.47
CA LEU A 64 0.53 -15.30 -27.68
C LEU A 64 1.31 -15.61 -28.96
N ALA A 65 0.78 -15.16 -30.09
CA ALA A 65 1.47 -15.20 -31.39
C ALA A 65 1.99 -16.60 -31.78
N GLY A 66 1.15 -17.63 -31.68
CA GLY A 66 1.44 -18.98 -32.17
C GLY A 66 2.15 -19.90 -31.18
N HIS A 67 2.25 -19.52 -29.91
CA HIS A 67 2.77 -20.38 -28.84
C HIS A 67 1.75 -20.42 -27.68
N SER A 68 1.14 -21.59 -27.46
CA SER A 68 0.22 -21.80 -26.34
C SER A 68 1.01 -21.92 -25.03
N ALA A 69 0.89 -20.94 -24.14
CA ALA A 69 1.42 -21.01 -22.79
C ALA A 69 0.29 -21.32 -21.80
N ASN A 70 0.49 -22.36 -20.98
CA ASN A 70 -0.46 -22.76 -19.95
C ASN A 70 -0.21 -21.92 -18.69
N LEU A 71 -1.12 -21.00 -18.37
CA LEU A 71 -1.03 -20.11 -17.21
C LEU A 71 -2.13 -20.44 -16.19
N SER A 72 -1.79 -20.56 -14.91
CA SER A 72 -2.75 -20.86 -13.82
C SER A 72 -2.49 -19.99 -12.61
N GLY A 73 -3.56 -19.53 -11.94
CA GLY A 73 -3.50 -18.68 -10.75
C GLY A 73 -3.22 -17.20 -11.06
N LEU A 74 -2.85 -16.44 -10.03
CA LEU A 74 -2.61 -15.00 -10.13
C LEU A 74 -1.43 -14.71 -11.07
N THR A 75 -1.74 -14.32 -12.29
CA THR A 75 -0.78 -14.11 -13.37
C THR A 75 -0.79 -12.66 -13.82
N GLN A 76 0.39 -12.12 -14.06
CA GLN A 76 0.58 -10.76 -14.55
C GLN A 76 0.82 -10.81 -16.07
N VAL A 77 -0.11 -10.24 -16.84
CA VAL A 77 -0.09 -10.24 -18.30
C VAL A 77 0.11 -8.81 -18.79
N THR A 78 1.05 -8.61 -19.72
CA THR A 78 1.23 -7.34 -20.41
C THR A 78 0.45 -7.37 -21.71
N LEU A 79 -0.47 -6.42 -21.86
CA LEU A 79 -1.40 -6.31 -22.99
C LEU A 79 -1.07 -5.07 -23.81
N SER A 80 -1.28 -5.13 -25.12
CA SER A 80 -1.26 -3.93 -25.95
C SER A 80 -2.45 -3.05 -25.61
N THR A 81 -2.24 -1.75 -25.48
CA THR A 81 -3.34 -0.80 -25.23
C THR A 81 -4.29 -0.66 -26.42
N GLY A 82 -3.86 -1.10 -27.61
CA GLY A 82 -4.70 -1.13 -28.81
C GLY A 82 -5.75 -2.24 -28.81
N ASP A 83 -5.55 -3.29 -28.00
CA ASP A 83 -6.46 -4.45 -27.91
C ASP A 83 -7.57 -4.23 -26.87
N LEU A 84 -7.56 -3.09 -26.17
CA LEU A 84 -8.46 -2.78 -25.07
C LEU A 84 -9.39 -1.62 -25.44
N ALA A 85 -10.65 -1.71 -24.99
CA ALA A 85 -11.58 -0.61 -25.11
C ALA A 85 -11.14 0.59 -24.26
N THR A 86 -11.52 1.80 -24.69
CA THR A 86 -11.20 3.03 -23.97
C THR A 86 -11.71 3.01 -22.51
N GLU A 87 -12.89 2.44 -22.27
CA GLU A 87 -13.45 2.32 -20.91
C GLU A 87 -12.60 1.44 -20.00
N THR A 88 -12.10 0.32 -20.52
CA THR A 88 -11.18 -0.59 -19.83
C THR A 88 -9.90 0.14 -19.45
N MET A 89 -9.33 0.88 -20.41
CA MET A 89 -8.13 1.68 -20.20
C MET A 89 -8.32 2.73 -19.10
N VAL A 90 -9.46 3.42 -19.05
CA VAL A 90 -9.76 4.39 -18.00
C VAL A 90 -9.72 3.75 -16.61
N PHE A 91 -10.40 2.62 -16.41
CA PHE A 91 -10.40 1.94 -15.11
C PHE A 91 -9.01 1.42 -14.71
N LEU A 92 -8.25 0.85 -15.64
CA LEU A 92 -6.89 0.38 -15.38
C LEU A 92 -5.93 1.53 -15.03
N ILE A 93 -6.08 2.69 -15.68
CA ILE A 93 -5.30 3.89 -15.36
C ILE A 93 -5.67 4.42 -13.97
N ILE A 94 -6.97 4.53 -13.66
CA ILE A 94 -7.43 4.97 -12.33
C ILE A 94 -6.89 4.04 -11.25
N ALA A 95 -6.91 2.72 -11.47
CA ALA A 95 -6.34 1.75 -10.55
C ALA A 95 -4.85 2.04 -10.30
N LYS A 96 -4.02 2.18 -11.34
CA LYS A 96 -2.58 2.46 -11.19
C LYS A 96 -2.32 3.80 -10.51
N LEU A 97 -3.03 4.86 -10.91
CA LEU A 97 -2.88 6.19 -10.32
C LEU A 97 -3.32 6.21 -8.85
N SER A 98 -4.41 5.54 -8.49
CA SER A 98 -4.89 5.48 -7.12
C SER A 98 -3.84 4.87 -6.18
N LEU A 99 -3.19 3.77 -6.61
CA LEU A 99 -2.09 3.15 -5.85
C LEU A 99 -0.92 4.11 -5.66
N VAL A 100 -0.49 4.79 -6.72
CA VAL A 100 0.61 5.77 -6.67
C VAL A 100 0.27 6.93 -5.73
N LEU A 101 -0.90 7.54 -5.89
CA LEU A 101 -1.34 8.66 -5.07
C LEU A 101 -1.48 8.27 -3.59
N THR A 102 -1.91 7.04 -3.32
CA THR A 102 -2.02 6.49 -1.97
C THR A 102 -0.65 6.35 -1.32
N LEU A 103 0.33 5.81 -2.04
CA LEU A 103 1.70 5.65 -1.54
C LEU A 103 2.38 7.01 -1.30
N LEU A 104 2.18 7.97 -2.21
CA LEU A 104 2.70 9.34 -2.03
C LEU A 104 2.04 10.03 -0.83
N GLY A 105 0.71 9.95 -0.71
CA GLY A 105 -0.02 10.50 0.43
C GLY A 105 0.39 9.85 1.75
N ALA A 106 0.62 8.54 1.76
CA ALA A 106 1.12 7.81 2.91
C ALA A 106 2.54 8.24 3.30
N ALA A 107 3.44 8.40 2.33
CA ALA A 107 4.80 8.88 2.57
C ALA A 107 4.80 10.28 3.20
N VAL A 108 4.00 11.20 2.67
CA VAL A 108 3.86 12.56 3.21
C VAL A 108 3.25 12.53 4.62
N ALA A 109 2.22 11.72 4.85
CA ALA A 109 1.58 11.58 6.16
C ALA A 109 2.46 10.89 7.21
N LEU A 110 3.48 10.12 6.81
CA LEU A 110 4.43 9.51 7.73
C LEU A 110 5.49 10.49 8.24
N VAL A 111 5.80 11.57 7.51
CA VAL A 111 6.85 12.55 7.90
C VAL A 111 6.64 13.14 9.30
N PRO A 112 5.46 13.65 9.68
CA PRO A 112 5.24 14.21 11.01
C PRO A 112 5.36 13.16 12.12
N VAL A 113 4.91 11.92 11.85
CA VAL A 113 4.96 10.80 12.80
C VAL A 113 6.40 10.41 13.07
N VAL A 114 7.20 10.22 12.02
CA VAL A 114 8.63 9.88 12.13
C VAL A 114 9.40 11.00 12.81
N ARG A 115 9.13 12.27 12.49
CA ARG A 115 9.78 13.42 13.12
C ARG A 115 9.45 13.51 14.62
N ALA A 116 8.22 13.20 15.01
CA ALA A 116 7.81 13.17 16.41
C ALA A 116 8.48 12.04 17.19
N ILE A 117 8.57 10.83 16.59
CA ILE A 117 9.25 9.68 17.17
C ILE A 117 10.75 9.94 17.32
N SER A 118 11.41 10.50 16.30
CA SER A 118 12.85 10.78 16.35
C SER A 118 13.21 11.87 17.35
N ALA A 119 12.30 12.80 17.63
CA ALA A 119 12.43 13.79 18.68
C ALA A 119 12.12 13.23 20.09
N GLY A 120 11.76 11.95 20.23
CA GLY A 120 11.40 11.33 21.51
C GLY A 120 10.03 11.74 22.04
N ASN A 121 9.22 12.46 21.25
CA ASN A 121 7.88 12.91 21.64
C ASN A 121 6.84 12.41 20.62
N PRO A 122 6.47 11.12 20.67
CA PRO A 122 5.60 10.50 19.67
C PRO A 122 4.13 10.95 19.74
N PHE A 123 3.67 11.47 20.88
CA PHE A 123 2.25 11.75 21.15
C PHE A 123 1.80 13.18 20.81
N THR A 124 2.55 13.87 19.95
CA THR A 124 2.19 15.24 19.54
C THR A 124 0.85 15.29 18.79
N PRO A 125 0.08 16.41 18.91
CA PRO A 125 -1.14 16.61 18.12
C PRO A 125 -0.91 16.48 16.60
N ALA A 126 0.27 16.89 16.13
CA ALA A 126 0.66 16.77 14.73
C ALA A 126 0.81 15.30 14.29
N ALA A 127 1.49 14.47 15.08
CA ALA A 127 1.63 13.04 14.79
C ALA A 127 0.27 12.32 14.80
N LEU A 128 -0.63 12.65 15.73
CA LEU A 128 -1.97 12.09 15.79
C LEU A 128 -2.85 12.47 14.59
N ARG A 129 -2.81 13.74 14.17
CA ARG A 129 -3.49 14.18 12.94
C ARG A 129 -2.93 13.46 11.72
N ALA A 130 -1.61 13.33 11.65
CA ALA A 130 -0.93 12.65 10.54
C ALA A 130 -1.29 11.16 10.45
N LEU A 131 -1.40 10.44 11.57
CA LEU A 131 -1.94 9.07 11.62
C LEU A 131 -3.40 8.98 11.15
N GLY A 132 -4.22 9.98 11.51
CA GLY A 132 -5.59 10.07 11.02
C GLY A 132 -5.66 10.26 9.49
N VAL A 133 -4.83 11.16 8.95
CA VAL A 133 -4.71 11.38 7.50
C VAL A 133 -4.20 10.12 6.81
N LEU A 134 -3.17 9.46 7.36
CA LEU A 134 -2.62 8.21 6.82
C LEU A 134 -3.72 7.13 6.70
N ASN A 135 -4.54 6.97 7.74
CA ASN A 135 -5.65 6.01 7.72
C ASN A 135 -6.66 6.32 6.61
N TRP A 136 -7.06 7.60 6.46
CA TRP A 136 -8.00 8.02 5.41
C TRP A 136 -7.44 7.85 4.01
N VAL A 137 -6.18 8.24 3.79
CA VAL A 137 -5.49 8.09 2.51
C VAL A 137 -5.41 6.63 2.11
N LEU A 138 -5.03 5.75 3.05
CA LEU A 138 -4.95 4.32 2.78
C LEU A 138 -6.34 3.75 2.48
N MET A 139 -7.33 4.02 3.32
CA MET A 139 -8.67 3.48 3.14
C MET A 139 -9.32 3.93 1.82
N GLY A 140 -9.30 5.23 1.53
CA GLY A 140 -9.84 5.76 0.27
C GLY A 140 -9.06 5.26 -0.96
N GLY A 141 -7.74 5.20 -0.84
CA GLY A 141 -6.84 4.66 -1.85
C GLY A 141 -7.10 3.21 -2.20
N ILE A 142 -7.17 2.37 -1.17
CA ILE A 142 -7.46 0.93 -1.26
C ILE A 142 -8.81 0.68 -1.91
N ILE A 143 -9.86 1.37 -1.44
CA ILE A 143 -11.22 1.20 -1.98
C ILE A 143 -11.23 1.56 -3.46
N THR A 144 -10.63 2.69 -3.83
CA THR A 144 -10.55 3.14 -5.21
C THR A 144 -9.77 2.15 -6.07
N TYR A 145 -8.60 1.71 -5.59
CA TYR A 145 -7.77 0.72 -6.26
C TYR A 145 -8.53 -0.58 -6.53
N PHE A 146 -9.20 -1.14 -5.52
CA PHE A 146 -9.94 -2.40 -5.67
C PHE A 146 -11.10 -2.26 -6.65
N ILE A 147 -11.95 -1.24 -6.50
CA ILE A 147 -13.09 -1.04 -7.38
C ILE A 147 -12.61 -0.89 -8.83
N SER A 148 -11.62 -0.03 -9.07
CA SER A 148 -11.10 0.21 -10.40
C SER A 148 -10.36 -1.00 -10.98
N THR A 149 -9.62 -1.76 -10.16
CA THR A 149 -8.93 -2.97 -10.62
C THR A 149 -9.94 -4.07 -10.97
N THR A 150 -10.94 -4.29 -10.14
CA THR A 150 -11.96 -5.32 -10.38
C THR A 150 -12.74 -5.00 -11.66
N LEU A 151 -13.21 -3.76 -11.81
CA LEU A 151 -13.92 -3.34 -13.01
C LEU A 151 -13.02 -3.38 -14.25
N GLY A 152 -11.80 -2.85 -14.16
CA GLY A 152 -10.85 -2.84 -15.27
C GLY A 152 -10.43 -4.23 -15.71
N THR A 153 -10.22 -5.15 -14.78
CA THR A 153 -9.84 -6.54 -15.09
C THR A 153 -11.00 -7.31 -15.73
N ASN A 154 -12.23 -7.11 -15.25
CA ASN A 154 -13.42 -7.74 -15.84
C ASN A 154 -13.72 -7.20 -17.25
N LEU A 155 -13.51 -5.90 -17.48
CA LEU A 155 -13.66 -5.34 -18.82
C LEU A 155 -12.53 -5.80 -19.75
N ALA A 156 -11.29 -5.90 -19.25
CA ALA A 156 -10.16 -6.42 -20.01
C ALA A 156 -10.35 -7.89 -20.41
N SER A 157 -10.88 -8.74 -19.51
CA SER A 157 -11.18 -10.13 -19.86
C SER A 157 -12.27 -10.25 -20.91
N ARG A 158 -13.28 -9.35 -20.87
CA ARG A 158 -14.30 -9.25 -21.91
C ARG A 158 -13.72 -8.79 -23.25
N ASP A 159 -12.89 -7.75 -23.26
CA ASP A 159 -12.28 -7.21 -24.48
C ASP A 159 -11.36 -8.23 -25.17
N LEU A 160 -10.68 -9.07 -24.37
CA LEU A 160 -9.83 -10.17 -24.83
C LEU A 160 -10.58 -11.47 -25.10
N ASN A 161 -11.91 -11.50 -24.89
CA ASN A 161 -12.77 -12.68 -25.06
C ASN A 161 -12.34 -13.91 -24.21
N ILE A 162 -11.80 -13.66 -23.00
CA ILE A 162 -11.38 -14.68 -22.01
C ILE A 162 -12.20 -14.61 -20.72
N ALA A 163 -13.39 -14.00 -20.77
CA ALA A 163 -14.20 -13.73 -19.58
C ALA A 163 -14.57 -15.00 -18.78
N ASP A 164 -14.75 -16.13 -19.45
CA ASP A 164 -15.10 -17.41 -18.83
C ASP A 164 -13.91 -18.09 -18.13
N GLU A 165 -12.68 -17.68 -18.47
CA GLU A 165 -11.43 -18.27 -17.95
C GLU A 165 -10.87 -17.50 -16.73
N VAL A 166 -11.33 -16.26 -16.55
CA VAL A 166 -10.86 -15.34 -15.50
C VAL A 166 -11.79 -15.42 -14.29
N GLY A 167 -11.25 -15.88 -13.16
CA GLY A 167 -11.95 -15.87 -11.88
C GLY A 167 -12.12 -14.46 -11.29
N SER A 168 -12.81 -14.37 -10.16
CA SER A 168 -12.94 -13.12 -9.38
C SER A 168 -11.57 -12.46 -9.17
N SER A 169 -11.35 -11.32 -9.82
CA SER A 169 -10.06 -10.62 -9.94
C SER A 169 -9.43 -10.11 -8.64
N ALA A 170 -10.15 -10.20 -7.52
CA ALA A 170 -9.60 -9.90 -6.20
C ALA A 170 -9.01 -11.17 -5.55
N SER A 171 -7.68 -11.33 -5.65
CA SER A 171 -6.97 -12.37 -4.89
C SER A 171 -7.25 -12.21 -3.40
N ILE A 172 -7.82 -13.26 -2.78
CA ILE A 172 -8.15 -13.32 -1.35
C ILE A 172 -6.95 -12.92 -0.47
N ALA A 173 -5.74 -13.32 -0.87
CA ALA A 173 -4.50 -12.99 -0.17
C ALA A 173 -4.20 -11.48 -0.17
N GLN A 174 -4.43 -10.78 -1.30
CA GLN A 174 -4.22 -9.33 -1.38
C GLN A 174 -5.22 -8.59 -0.48
N THR A 175 -6.47 -9.05 -0.42
CA THR A 175 -7.49 -8.49 0.48
C THR A 175 -7.07 -8.61 1.94
N TYR A 176 -6.58 -9.77 2.38
CA TYR A 176 -6.12 -9.95 3.76
C TYR A 176 -4.89 -9.11 4.12
N VAL A 177 -3.91 -9.01 3.22
CA VAL A 177 -2.73 -8.14 3.43
C VAL A 177 -3.17 -6.69 3.62
N ILE A 178 -4.09 -6.22 2.79
CA ILE A 178 -4.56 -4.85 2.81
C ILE A 178 -5.38 -4.56 4.08
N VAL A 179 -6.31 -5.44 4.45
CA VAL A 179 -7.05 -5.34 5.71
C VAL A 179 -6.09 -5.37 6.91
N GLY A 180 -5.05 -6.20 6.85
CA GLY A 180 -3.99 -6.26 7.87
C GLY A 180 -3.26 -4.93 8.03
N ILE A 181 -2.83 -4.31 6.93
CA ILE A 181 -2.14 -3.01 6.96
C ILE A 181 -3.03 -1.92 7.54
N VAL A 182 -4.28 -1.81 7.08
CA VAL A 182 -5.24 -0.81 7.61
C VAL A 182 -5.52 -1.07 9.09
N GLY A 183 -5.72 -2.33 9.48
CA GLY A 183 -5.95 -2.74 10.86
C GLY A 183 -4.80 -2.36 11.79
N VAL A 184 -3.55 -2.63 11.38
CA VAL A 184 -2.35 -2.26 12.15
C VAL A 184 -2.27 -0.74 12.33
N ILE A 185 -2.57 0.03 11.30
CA ILE A 185 -2.49 1.50 11.37
C ILE A 185 -3.57 2.10 12.27
N GLU A 186 -4.80 1.59 12.21
CA GLU A 186 -5.87 2.02 13.11
C GLU A 186 -5.59 1.59 14.57
N LEU A 187 -5.01 0.40 14.78
CA LEU A 187 -4.53 -0.02 16.11
C LEU A 187 -3.45 0.93 16.63
N LEU A 188 -2.44 1.25 15.82
CA LEU A 188 -1.40 2.23 16.17
C LEU A 188 -2.00 3.58 16.51
N ARG A 189 -2.95 4.08 15.70
CA ARG A 189 -3.64 5.34 15.97
C ARG A 189 -4.35 5.33 17.31
N ARG A 190 -5.10 4.26 17.63
CA ARG A 190 -5.79 4.12 18.93
C ARG A 190 -4.80 4.05 20.09
N SER A 191 -3.71 3.31 19.93
CA SER A 191 -2.64 3.24 20.93
C SER A 191 -2.01 4.61 21.18
N PHE A 192 -1.76 5.41 20.13
CA PHE A 192 -1.20 6.76 20.28
C PHE A 192 -2.18 7.73 20.95
N VAL A 193 -3.48 7.65 20.63
CA VAL A 193 -4.51 8.45 21.30
C VAL A 193 -4.59 8.09 22.79
N SER A 194 -4.57 6.79 23.10
CA SER A 194 -4.58 6.32 24.49
C SER A 194 -3.32 6.74 25.24
N GLY A 195 -2.14 6.62 24.62
CA GLY A 195 -0.87 7.02 25.21
C GLY A 195 -0.81 8.51 25.52
N ARG A 196 -1.34 9.35 24.63
CA ARG A 196 -1.45 10.79 24.87
C ARG A 196 -2.33 11.11 26.08
N LYS A 197 -3.49 10.46 26.21
CA LYS A 197 -4.38 10.67 27.38
C LYS A 197 -3.69 10.30 28.69
N ALA A 198 -2.98 9.18 28.71
CA ALA A 198 -2.21 8.77 29.89
C ALA A 198 -1.10 9.76 30.23
N GLN A 199 -0.43 10.35 29.22
CA GLN A 199 0.55 11.40 29.43
C GLN A 199 -0.08 12.69 30.00
N GLU A 200 -1.22 13.11 29.47
CA GLU A 200 -1.97 14.28 29.98
C GLU A 200 -2.44 14.07 31.43
N GLU A 201 -2.87 12.86 31.79
CA GLU A 201 -3.24 12.51 33.18
C GLU A 201 -2.04 12.53 34.15
N LEU A 202 -0.88 12.03 33.70
CA LEU A 202 0.34 12.02 34.51
C LEU A 202 0.93 13.42 34.69
N GLU A 203 0.93 14.25 33.65
CA GLU A 203 1.36 15.66 33.73
C GLU A 203 0.42 16.51 34.59
N GLY A 204 -0.86 16.15 34.72
CA GLY A 204 -1.81 16.82 35.60
C GLY A 204 -1.69 16.43 37.08
N LEU A 205 -0.95 15.36 37.41
CA LEU A 205 -0.76 14.85 38.77
C LEU A 205 0.56 15.32 39.43
N VAL A 206 1.52 15.80 38.63
CA VAL A 206 2.82 16.35 39.08
C VAL A 206 2.70 17.86 39.26
#